data_AF-A0A4D4KWP6-F1
#
_entry.id   AF-A0A4D4KWP6-F1
#
_cell.length_a   1.000
_cell.length_b   1.000
_cell.length_c   1.000
_cell.angle_alpha   90.00
_cell.angle_beta   90.00
_cell.angle_gamma   90.00
#
_symmetry.space_group_name_H-M   'P 1'
#
loop_
_entity.id
_entity.type
_entity.pdbx_description
1 polymer ?
#
loop_
_entity_poly.entity_id
_entity_poly.type
_entity_poly.pdbx_seq_one_letter_code
_entity_poly.pdbx_strand_id
1 'polypeptide(L)'
;MADLLIDQLWSSSARDASEGRTVFSKPGGGTRVGEKLSELPFTLRSDPAEPGLETAPFVIAHSSGDDASVFDNGLPLSATDWIRDGVLQQLITTRHTSALTGLPLAPRSTTSSRTRAAPARWRRWSRRPSAGCC
;
A
#
# COMPACT_ATOMS: atom_id res chain seq x y z
N MET A 1 11.33 2.76 -14.58
CA MET A 1 10.80 1.69 -13.70
C MET A 1 9.82 2.21 -12.62
N ALA A 2 9.27 3.42 -12.75
CA ALA A 2 8.18 3.90 -11.88
C ALA A 2 6.79 3.56 -12.44
N ASP A 3 6.63 3.50 -13.77
CA ASP A 3 5.35 3.24 -14.45
C ASP A 3 4.62 1.99 -13.95
N LEU A 4 5.30 0.83 -13.94
CA LEU A 4 4.69 -0.42 -13.49
C LEU A 4 4.30 -0.42 -12.00
N LEU A 5 4.93 0.41 -11.16
CA LEU A 5 4.56 0.57 -9.76
C LEU A 5 3.35 1.47 -9.59
N ILE A 6 3.22 2.48 -10.45
CA ILE A 6 2.10 3.41 -10.47
C ILE A 6 0.86 2.70 -11.01
N ASP A 7 0.98 1.95 -12.11
CA ASP A 7 -0.09 1.11 -12.66
C ASP A 7 -0.57 0.07 -11.65
N GLN A 8 0.36 -0.54 -10.91
CA GLN A 8 0.07 -1.44 -9.79
C GLN A 8 -0.75 -0.72 -8.70
N LEU A 9 -0.37 0.50 -8.31
CA LEU A 9 -1.12 1.26 -7.30
C LEU A 9 -2.52 1.65 -7.80
N TRP A 10 -2.63 2.11 -9.04
CA TRP A 10 -3.91 2.49 -9.66
C TRP A 10 -4.85 1.30 -9.88
N SER A 11 -4.31 0.12 -10.17
CA SER A 11 -5.09 -1.12 -10.28
C SER A 11 -5.39 -1.79 -8.93
N SER A 12 -4.93 -1.22 -7.80
CA SER A 12 -5.14 -1.79 -6.46
C SER A 12 -6.49 -1.40 -5.83
N SER A 13 -7.45 -0.86 -6.59
CA SER A 13 -8.83 -0.66 -6.12
C SER A 13 -9.44 -1.99 -5.67
N ALA A 14 -9.82 -2.07 -4.39
CA ALA A 14 -10.46 -3.25 -3.82
C ALA A 14 -11.78 -3.60 -4.52
N ARG A 15 -12.54 -2.58 -4.92
CA ARG A 15 -13.80 -2.78 -5.62
C ARG A 15 -13.57 -3.42 -6.98
N ASP A 16 -12.70 -2.84 -7.80
CA ASP A 16 -12.42 -3.35 -9.14
C ASP A 16 -11.84 -4.77 -9.09
N ALA A 17 -10.97 -5.05 -8.11
CA ALA A 17 -10.46 -6.40 -7.88
C ALA A 17 -11.57 -7.39 -7.49
N SER A 18 -12.51 -6.98 -6.62
CA SER A 18 -13.63 -7.83 -6.21
C SER A 18 -14.60 -8.13 -7.36
N GLU A 19 -14.72 -7.19 -8.31
CA GLU A 19 -15.58 -7.28 -9.49
C GLU A 19 -14.89 -7.94 -10.71
N GLY A 20 -13.64 -8.40 -10.59
CA GLY A 20 -12.97 -9.11 -11.69
C GLY A 20 -12.22 -8.22 -12.69
N ARG A 21 -11.99 -6.94 -12.38
CA ARG A 21 -11.51 -5.94 -13.36
C ARG A 21 -10.02 -5.62 -13.27
N THR A 22 -9.30 -6.23 -12.33
CA THR A 22 -7.86 -5.99 -12.13
C THR A 22 -7.07 -7.29 -12.04
N VAL A 23 -5.75 -7.19 -12.11
CA VAL A 23 -4.84 -8.34 -11.96
C VAL A 23 -4.85 -8.96 -10.56
N PHE A 24 -5.46 -8.28 -9.57
CA PHE A 24 -5.67 -8.80 -8.20
C PHE A 24 -7.02 -9.49 -8.03
N SER A 25 -7.78 -9.67 -9.11
CA SER A 25 -9.04 -10.41 -9.06
C SER A 25 -8.77 -11.90 -9.04
N LYS A 26 -9.56 -12.64 -8.24
CA LYS A 26 -9.47 -14.09 -8.19
C LYS A 26 -10.42 -14.73 -9.22
N PRO A 27 -10.00 -15.77 -9.96
CA PRO A 27 -10.91 -16.56 -10.78
C PRO A 27 -12.06 -17.12 -9.93
N GLY A 28 -13.30 -16.88 -10.34
CA GLY A 28 -14.49 -17.27 -9.58
C GLY A 28 -14.98 -16.24 -8.55
N GLY A 29 -14.38 -15.05 -8.51
CA GLY A 29 -14.83 -13.92 -7.69
C GLY A 29 -13.97 -13.67 -6.45
N GLY A 30 -14.04 -12.44 -5.93
CA GLY A 30 -13.22 -11.98 -4.81
C GLY A 30 -11.81 -11.55 -5.23
N THR A 31 -10.95 -11.30 -4.24
CA THR A 31 -9.61 -10.77 -4.47
C THR A 31 -8.52 -11.80 -4.17
N ARG A 32 -7.32 -11.54 -4.69
CA ARG A 32 -6.10 -12.32 -4.44
C ARG A 32 -5.37 -11.88 -3.17
N VAL A 33 -6.00 -11.10 -2.30
CA VAL A 33 -5.42 -10.71 -1.01
C VAL A 33 -5.08 -11.97 -0.22
N GLY A 34 -3.85 -12.04 0.30
CA GLY A 34 -3.27 -13.22 0.94
C GLY A 34 -2.52 -14.18 -0.02
N GLU A 35 -2.60 -13.99 -1.33
CA GLU A 35 -1.89 -14.83 -2.30
C GLU A 35 -0.47 -14.32 -2.58
N LYS A 36 0.43 -15.27 -2.90
CA LYS A 36 1.79 -14.96 -3.36
C LYS A 36 1.76 -14.58 -4.84
N LEU A 37 2.12 -13.32 -5.14
CA LEU A 37 2.14 -12.76 -6.49
C LEU A 37 3.48 -12.95 -7.21
N SER A 38 4.58 -13.12 -6.47
CA SER A 38 5.92 -13.30 -7.03
C SER A 38 6.77 -14.21 -6.15
N GLU A 39 7.65 -15.00 -6.76
CA GLU A 39 8.67 -15.77 -6.05
C GLU A 39 9.77 -14.88 -5.44
N LEU A 40 9.97 -13.67 -5.99
CA LEU A 40 10.94 -12.71 -5.47
C LEU A 40 10.40 -12.09 -4.16
N PRO A 41 11.17 -12.15 -3.06
CA PRO A 41 10.75 -11.59 -1.79
C PRO A 41 10.96 -10.06 -1.79
N PHE A 42 9.99 -9.33 -2.33
CA PHE A 42 9.99 -7.87 -2.30
C PHE A 42 8.85 -7.34 -1.41
N THR A 43 9.06 -6.16 -0.84
CA THR A 43 8.06 -5.45 -0.05
C THR A 43 7.73 -4.12 -0.73
N LEU A 44 6.44 -3.87 -0.92
CA LEU A 44 5.91 -2.59 -1.37
C LEU A 44 5.14 -1.98 -0.19
N ARG A 45 5.58 -0.81 0.26
CA ARG A 45 5.05 -0.14 1.44
C ARG A 45 4.80 1.33 1.15
N SER A 46 3.84 1.89 1.85
CA SER A 46 3.66 3.31 2.01
C SER A 46 3.84 3.72 3.45
N ASP A 47 4.46 4.86 3.71
CA ASP A 47 4.58 5.44 5.05
C ASP A 47 4.52 6.98 4.97
N PRO A 48 3.49 7.62 5.52
CA PRO A 48 3.40 9.09 5.57
C PRO A 48 4.54 9.75 6.37
N ALA A 49 5.19 9.01 7.27
CA ALA A 49 6.26 9.49 8.13
C ALA A 49 7.66 9.06 7.65
N GLU A 50 7.80 8.57 6.41
CA GLU A 50 9.10 8.17 5.86
C GLU A 50 10.03 9.40 5.76
N PRO A 51 11.20 9.39 6.42
CA PRO A 51 12.09 10.55 6.43
C PRO A 51 12.51 11.00 5.03
N GLY A 52 12.30 12.28 4.72
CA GLY A 52 12.59 12.87 3.41
C GLY A 52 11.54 12.60 2.32
N LEU A 53 10.46 11.88 2.65
CA LEU A 53 9.29 11.64 1.78
C LEU A 53 7.98 11.80 2.57
N GLU A 54 7.98 12.68 3.56
CA GLU A 54 6.84 12.91 4.45
C GLU A 54 5.64 13.45 3.67
N THR A 55 4.46 12.93 3.99
CA THR A 55 3.18 13.42 3.45
C THR A 55 2.19 13.68 4.57
N ALA A 56 1.04 14.28 4.24
CA ALA A 56 0.00 14.51 5.22
C ALA A 56 -0.37 13.19 5.93
N PRO A 57 -0.40 13.13 7.27
CA PRO A 57 -0.68 11.92 8.03
C PRO A 57 -2.18 11.59 8.08
N PHE A 58 -2.96 12.12 7.12
CA PHE A 58 -4.39 11.89 7.00
C PHE A 58 -4.83 11.98 5.54
N VAL A 59 -5.97 11.38 5.23
CA VAL A 59 -6.55 11.35 3.88
C VAL A 59 -6.90 12.76 3.43
N ILE A 60 -6.44 13.10 2.23
CA ILE A 60 -6.83 14.30 1.46
C ILE A 60 -7.34 13.83 0.10
N ALA A 61 -8.65 13.93 -0.12
CA ALA A 61 -9.35 13.56 -1.33
C ALA A 61 -10.11 14.77 -1.88
N HIS A 62 -9.85 15.08 -3.15
CA HIS A 62 -10.47 16.20 -3.88
C HIS A 62 -11.74 15.79 -4.64
N SER A 63 -11.92 14.49 -4.87
CA SER A 63 -13.08 13.90 -5.54
C SER A 63 -13.33 12.50 -4.99
N SER A 64 -14.50 11.95 -5.31
CA SER A 64 -14.87 10.58 -4.99
C SER A 64 -14.79 9.71 -6.25
N GLY A 65 -14.33 8.47 -6.07
CA GLY A 65 -14.21 7.43 -7.07
C GLY A 65 -14.08 6.06 -6.39
N ASP A 66 -13.64 5.06 -7.14
CA ASP A 66 -13.53 3.68 -6.62
C ASP A 66 -12.38 3.51 -5.62
N ASP A 67 -11.33 4.33 -5.71
CA ASP A 67 -10.11 4.25 -4.89
C ASP A 67 -9.94 5.43 -3.90
N ALA A 68 -10.83 6.43 -3.93
CA ALA A 68 -10.79 7.59 -3.04
C ALA A 68 -12.21 8.15 -2.76
N SER A 69 -12.41 8.78 -1.60
CA SER A 69 -13.69 9.40 -1.25
C SER A 69 -13.49 10.70 -0.48
N VAL A 70 -14.22 11.76 -0.83
CA VAL A 70 -14.18 13.02 -0.06
C VAL A 70 -14.74 12.85 1.36
N PHE A 71 -15.55 11.83 1.60
CA PHE A 71 -16.10 11.50 2.92
C PHE A 71 -15.07 10.84 3.85
N ASP A 72 -13.94 10.40 3.30
CA ASP A 72 -12.84 9.79 4.04
C ASP A 72 -11.78 10.82 4.47
N ASN A 73 -11.94 12.10 4.11
CA ASN A 73 -11.03 13.19 4.49
C ASN A 73 -10.82 13.25 6.02
N GLY A 74 -9.55 13.44 6.42
CA GLY A 74 -9.17 13.51 7.83
C GLY A 74 -8.99 12.16 8.52
N LEU A 75 -9.27 11.03 7.85
CA LEU A 75 -8.89 9.71 8.35
C LEU A 75 -7.38 9.62 8.55
N PRO A 76 -6.89 9.09 9.69
CA PRO A 76 -5.46 8.94 9.92
C PRO A 76 -4.86 7.93 8.93
N LEU A 77 -3.70 8.29 8.37
CA LEU A 77 -2.88 7.40 7.57
C LEU A 77 -1.75 6.84 8.44
N SER A 78 -1.49 5.56 8.27
CA SER A 78 -0.38 4.87 8.92
C SER A 78 0.44 4.13 7.87
N ALA A 79 1.59 3.60 8.27
CA ALA A 79 2.39 2.82 7.35
C ALA A 79 1.67 1.54 6.93
N THR A 80 1.56 1.32 5.62
CA THR A 80 0.82 0.23 5.01
C THR A 80 1.73 -0.58 4.12
N ASP A 81 1.83 -1.88 4.38
CA ASP A 81 2.50 -2.80 3.47
C ASP A 81 1.44 -3.35 2.51
N TRP A 82 1.55 -3.00 1.23
CA TRP A 82 0.66 -3.46 0.16
C TRP A 82 1.04 -4.87 -0.28
N ILE A 83 2.34 -5.11 -0.42
CA ILE A 83 2.93 -6.43 -0.68
C ILE A 83 4.03 -6.64 0.36
N ARG A 84 4.03 -7.79 1.02
CA ARG A 84 5.08 -8.22 1.95
C ARG A 84 5.67 -9.54 1.49
N ASP A 85 6.98 -9.57 1.25
CA ASP A 85 7.70 -10.77 0.80
C ASP A 85 7.05 -11.47 -0.41
N GLY A 86 6.54 -10.67 -1.35
CA GLY A 86 5.85 -11.16 -2.55
C GLY A 86 4.39 -11.56 -2.36
N VAL A 87 3.82 -11.46 -1.15
CA VAL A 87 2.42 -11.75 -0.83
C VAL A 87 1.60 -10.46 -0.81
N LEU A 88 0.47 -10.44 -1.52
CA LEU A 88 -0.48 -9.31 -1.50
C LEU A 88 -1.13 -9.22 -0.13
N GLN A 89 -0.91 -8.12 0.58
CA GLN A 89 -1.43 -7.92 1.93
C GLN A 89 -2.72 -7.11 1.91
N GLN A 90 -2.77 -6.03 1.12
CA GLN A 90 -3.88 -5.09 1.12
C GLN A 90 -4.13 -4.52 -0.28
N LEU A 91 -5.37 -4.09 -0.49
CA LEU A 91 -5.81 -3.31 -1.64
C LEU A 91 -6.33 -1.96 -1.14
N ILE A 92 -6.31 -0.95 -1.98
CA ILE A 92 -6.83 0.38 -1.63
C ILE A 92 -8.32 0.24 -1.35
N THR A 93 -8.73 0.67 -0.16
CA THR A 93 -10.12 0.74 0.24
C THR A 93 -10.44 2.11 0.84
N THR A 94 -11.59 2.61 0.43
CA THR A 94 -12.37 3.65 1.12
C THR A 94 -13.22 3.00 2.21
N ARG A 95 -13.83 3.78 3.11
CA ARG A 95 -14.80 3.22 4.08
C ARG A 95 -15.93 2.45 3.38
N HIS A 96 -16.38 2.97 2.23
CA HIS A 96 -17.43 2.35 1.43
C HIS A 96 -16.99 1.01 0.84
N THR A 97 -15.83 0.95 0.18
CA THR A 97 -15.36 -0.28 -0.47
C THR A 97 -14.87 -1.33 0.52
N SER A 98 -14.36 -0.91 1.68
CA SER A 98 -14.11 -1.81 2.82
C SER A 98 -15.40 -2.49 3.27
N ALA A 99 -16.49 -1.74 3.46
CA ALA A 99 -17.78 -2.30 3.83
C ALA A 99 -18.36 -3.23 2.73
N LEU A 100 -18.16 -2.90 1.45
CA LEU A 100 -18.65 -3.67 0.31
C LEU A 100 -17.91 -5.00 0.12
N THR A 101 -16.58 -4.99 0.30
CA THR A 101 -15.72 -6.15 -0.01
C THR A 101 -15.35 -6.99 1.23
N GLY A 102 -15.57 -6.46 2.43
CA GLY A 102 -15.11 -7.05 3.68
C GLY A 102 -13.60 -6.94 3.91
N LEU A 103 -12.86 -6.26 3.03
CA LEU A 103 -11.43 -6.03 3.21
C LEU A 103 -11.17 -4.93 4.26
N PRO A 104 -10.02 -4.97 4.95
CA PRO A 104 -9.62 -3.92 5.89
C PRO A 104 -9.60 -2.53 5.24
N LEU A 105 -9.87 -1.50 6.03
CA LEU A 105 -9.73 -0.10 5.61
C LEU A 105 -8.25 0.24 5.40
N ALA A 106 -7.90 0.63 4.18
CA ALA A 106 -6.56 0.88 3.69
C ALA A 106 -6.62 2.03 2.67
N PRO A 107 -6.76 3.28 3.13
CA PRO A 107 -6.87 4.42 2.24
C PRO A 107 -5.57 4.63 1.46
N ARG A 108 -5.68 5.18 0.26
CA ARG A 108 -4.51 5.54 -0.54
C ARG A 108 -3.68 6.61 0.18
N SER A 109 -2.41 6.32 0.40
CA SER A 109 -1.41 7.28 0.88
C SER A 109 -0.54 7.77 -0.26
N THR A 110 -0.17 9.05 -0.27
CA THR A 110 0.59 9.67 -1.37
C THR A 110 2.05 9.22 -1.41
N THR A 111 2.65 8.77 -0.30
CA THR A 111 4.03 8.23 -0.27
C THR A 111 4.02 6.73 -0.56
N SER A 112 4.72 6.26 -1.59
CA SER A 112 5.00 4.83 -1.82
C SER A 112 6.51 4.62 -1.93
N SER A 113 7.08 3.82 -1.03
CA SER A 113 8.49 3.46 -1.03
C SER A 113 8.64 1.95 -1.26
N ARG A 114 9.37 1.56 -2.31
CA ARG A 114 9.75 0.16 -2.50
C ARG A 114 11.03 -0.11 -1.72
N THR A 115 10.95 -0.94 -0.69
CA THR A 115 12.15 -1.47 -0.05
C THR A 115 12.34 -2.91 -0.50
N ARG A 116 13.51 -3.21 -1.08
CA ARG A 116 13.93 -4.62 -1.19
C ARG A 116 14.04 -5.13 0.24
N ALA A 117 13.41 -6.27 0.57
CA ALA A 117 13.53 -6.85 1.90
C ALA A 117 15.02 -7.00 2.22
N ALA A 118 15.53 -6.20 3.15
CA ALA A 118 16.92 -6.31 3.57
C ALA A 118 17.04 -7.66 4.30
N PRO A 119 17.96 -8.55 3.88
CA PRO A 119 18.14 -9.81 4.59
C PRO A 119 18.43 -9.51 6.05
N ALA A 120 17.90 -10.32 6.98
CA ALA A 120 17.90 -10.06 8.42
C ALA A 120 19.25 -9.58 9.00
N ARG A 121 20.36 -9.97 8.39
CA ARG A 121 21.72 -9.52 8.71
C ARG A 121 21.97 -8.00 8.64
N TRP A 122 21.15 -7.23 7.90
CA TRP A 122 21.34 -5.79 7.70
C TRP A 122 20.48 -4.90 8.60
N ARG A 123 19.49 -5.45 9.31
CA ARG A 123 18.68 -4.67 10.29
C ARG A 123 19.50 -4.13 11.47
N ARG A 124 20.70 -4.67 11.70
CA ARG A 124 21.64 -4.22 12.75
C ARG A 124 22.41 -2.94 12.37
N TRP A 125 22.52 -2.60 11.09
CA TRP A 125 23.33 -1.47 10.63
C TRP A 125 22.56 -0.14 10.52
N SER A 126 21.22 -0.17 10.44
CA SER A 126 20.39 1.05 10.34
C SER A 126 20.04 1.70 11.70
N ARG A 127 20.53 1.15 12.82
CA ARG A 127 20.31 1.66 14.19
C ARG A 127 21.58 2.17 14.87
N ARG A 128 22.55 2.67 14.12
CA ARG A 128 23.69 3.40 14.71
C ARG A 128 23.40 4.90 14.64
N PRO A 129 23.22 5.61 15.76
CA PRO A 129 23.20 7.07 15.74
C PRO A 129 24.56 7.56 15.27
N SER A 130 24.56 8.51 14.33
CA SER A 130 25.73 9.24 13.86
C SER A 130 26.34 9.98 15.06
N ALA A 131 27.45 9.45 15.57
CA ALA A 131 28.33 10.22 16.45
C ALA A 131 28.91 11.37 15.62
N GLY A 132 28.66 12.60 16.08
CA GLY A 132 29.18 13.81 15.46
C GLY A 132 30.70 13.85 15.47
N CYS A 133 31.29 14.35 14.40
CA CYS A 133 32.68 14.79 14.39
C CYS A 133 32.73 16.29 14.72
N CYS A 134 33.60 16.60 15.67
CA CYS A 134 34.21 17.92 15.87
C CYS A 134 35.13 18.29 14.70
#